data_AF-A0A7C4FXV3-F1
#
_entry.id   AF-A0A7C4FXV3-F1
#
_cell.length_a   1.000
_cell.length_b   1.000
_cell.length_c   1.000
_cell.angle_alpha   90.00
_cell.angle_beta   90.00
_cell.angle_gamma   90.00
#
_symmetry.space_group_name_H-M   'P 1'
#
loop_
_entity.id
_entity.type
_entity.pdbx_description
1 polymer ?
#
loop_
_entity_poly.entity_id
_entity_poly.type
_entity_poly.pdbx_seq_one_letter_code
_entity_poly.pdbx_strand_id
1 'polypeptide(L)'
;MDRLFWRGGMSGVGMNRFDELIRAGMTVREVKVNYPDTAAVFERLGFRESCDDCSVESVCRKLGLSSQDVVAELNRVAFKLA
;
A
#
# COMPACT_ATOMS: atom_id res chain seq x y z
N MET A 1 30.22 4.57 15.36
CA MET A 1 28.81 4.17 15.48
C MET A 1 27.97 5.31 14.93
N ASP A 2 28.00 5.59 13.63
CA ASP A 2 27.30 6.77 13.11
C ASP A 2 26.76 6.48 11.71
N ARG A 3 25.65 5.71 11.69
CA ARG A 3 24.79 5.62 10.52
C ARG A 3 23.65 6.60 10.74
N LEU A 4 23.81 7.77 10.14
CA LEU A 4 22.80 8.79 9.91
C LEU A 4 21.55 8.13 9.31
N PHE A 5 20.64 7.72 10.20
CA PHE A 5 19.36 7.11 9.87
C PHE A 5 18.41 8.25 9.48
N TRP A 6 18.44 8.58 8.18
CA TRP A 6 17.39 9.22 7.39
C TRP A 6 16.18 9.74 8.18
N ARG A 7 16.32 10.90 8.84
CA ARG A 7 15.21 11.70 9.34
C ARG A 7 14.70 12.57 8.19
N GLY A 8 14.02 11.92 7.23
CA GLY A 8 13.31 12.58 6.15
C GLY A 8 12.15 13.40 6.70
N GLY A 9 12.05 14.65 6.24
CA GLY A 9 11.22 15.71 6.79
C GLY A 9 9.74 15.39 6.92
N MET A 10 9.17 15.82 8.05
CA MET A 10 7.74 16.06 8.22
C MET A 10 7.37 17.28 7.36
N SER A 11 7.21 17.05 6.05
CA SER A 11 6.55 18.01 5.18
C SER A 11 5.07 18.04 5.55
N GLY A 12 4.60 19.21 5.99
CA GLY A 12 3.18 19.46 6.19
C GLY A 12 2.40 19.16 4.91
N VAL A 13 1.25 18.51 5.05
CA VAL A 13 0.33 18.30 3.94
C VAL A 13 -1.05 18.73 4.41
N GLY A 14 -1.55 19.79 3.77
CA GLY A 14 -2.91 20.25 3.94
C GLY A 14 -3.91 19.13 3.68
N MET A 15 -5.01 19.17 4.44
CA MET A 15 -6.15 18.27 4.36
C MET A 15 -6.74 18.29 2.94
N ASN A 16 -6.21 17.45 2.06
CA ASN A 16 -6.76 17.18 0.74
C ASN A 16 -7.57 15.90 0.86
N ARG A 17 -8.83 15.93 0.40
CA ARG A 17 -9.77 14.78 0.34
C ARG A 17 -9.32 13.64 -0.61
N PHE A 18 -8.03 13.58 -0.92
CA PHE A 18 -7.34 12.58 -1.74
C PHE A 18 -6.44 11.66 -0.89
N ASP A 19 -6.55 11.76 0.44
CA ASP A 19 -5.72 11.01 1.40
C ASP A 19 -6.30 9.65 1.81
N GLU A 20 -7.52 9.32 1.37
CA GLU A 20 -8.14 8.03 1.68
C GLU A 20 -7.73 6.93 0.68
N LEU A 21 -7.30 7.30 -0.53
CA LEU A 21 -6.92 6.32 -1.55
C LEU A 21 -5.66 5.55 -1.14
N ILE A 22 -5.71 4.23 -1.32
CA ILE A 22 -4.59 3.34 -1.10
C ILE A 22 -3.45 3.77 -2.02
N ARG A 23 -2.23 3.91 -1.48
CA ARG A 23 -1.03 4.27 -2.24
C ARG A 23 -0.03 3.12 -2.27
N ALA A 24 0.79 3.05 -3.32
CA ALA A 24 1.82 2.01 -3.47
C ALA A 24 2.88 2.04 -2.35
N GLY A 25 3.07 3.20 -1.71
CA GLY A 25 3.97 3.38 -0.57
C GLY A 25 3.43 2.86 0.77
N MET A 26 2.13 2.59 0.87
CA MET A 26 1.53 2.04 2.09
C MET A 26 2.00 0.59 2.32
N THR A 27 2.08 0.20 3.58
CA THR A 27 2.38 -1.19 3.96
C THR A 27 1.14 -2.05 3.82
N VAL A 28 1.34 -3.32 3.46
CA VAL A 28 0.24 -4.28 3.31
C VAL A 28 -0.56 -4.41 4.61
N ARG A 29 0.13 -4.43 5.76
CA ARG A 29 -0.51 -4.41 7.09
C ARG A 29 -1.44 -3.21 7.24
N GLU A 30 -0.96 -2.00 6.92
CA GLU A 30 -1.75 -0.78 7.04
C GLU A 30 -2.98 -0.82 6.14
N VAL A 31 -2.83 -1.28 4.89
CA VAL A 31 -3.96 -1.41 3.96
C VAL A 31 -4.98 -2.43 4.46
N LYS A 32 -4.55 -3.58 4.98
CA LYS A 32 -5.47 -4.61 5.52
C LYS A 32 -6.20 -4.16 6.78
N VAL A 33 -5.55 -3.34 7.62
CA VAL A 33 -6.16 -2.79 8.84
C VAL A 33 -7.18 -1.71 8.51
N ASN A 34 -6.87 -0.80 7.58
CA ASN A 34 -7.77 0.28 7.19
C ASN A 34 -8.89 -0.19 6.23
N TYR A 35 -8.59 -1.16 5.36
CA TYR A 35 -9.47 -1.63 4.29
C TYR A 35 -9.52 -3.17 4.24
N PRO A 36 -10.25 -3.82 5.18
CA PRO A 36 -10.30 -5.28 5.27
C PRO A 36 -10.86 -5.95 4.00
N ASP A 37 -11.74 -5.28 3.23
CA ASP A 37 -12.24 -5.79 1.95
C ASP A 37 -11.14 -6.03 0.91
N THR A 38 -10.02 -5.33 1.00
CA THR A 38 -8.88 -5.52 0.08
C THR A 38 -8.05 -6.76 0.37
N ALA A 39 -8.23 -7.40 1.54
CA ALA A 39 -7.55 -8.63 1.89
C ALA A 39 -7.77 -9.73 0.84
N ALA A 40 -8.98 -9.83 0.30
CA ALA A 40 -9.31 -10.79 -0.76
C ALA A 40 -8.52 -10.55 -2.06
N VAL A 41 -8.20 -9.28 -2.38
CA VAL A 41 -7.35 -8.94 -3.54
C VAL A 41 -5.92 -9.39 -3.30
N PHE A 42 -5.39 -9.13 -2.10
CA PHE A 42 -4.05 -9.58 -1.73
C PHE A 42 -3.90 -11.11 -1.79
N GLU A 43 -4.90 -11.86 -1.30
CA GLU A 43 -4.90 -13.32 -1.40
C GLU A 43 -4.93 -13.80 -2.86
N ARG A 44 -5.76 -13.18 -3.72
CA ARG A 44 -5.83 -13.50 -5.15
C ARG A 44 -4.53 -13.19 -5.90
N LEU A 45 -3.84 -12.12 -5.52
CA LEU A 45 -2.55 -11.73 -6.08
C LEU A 45 -1.37 -12.55 -5.52
N GLY A 46 -1.63 -13.43 -4.53
CA GLY A 46 -0.61 -14.29 -3.94
C GLY A 46 0.32 -13.57 -2.95
N PHE A 47 -0.14 -12.48 -2.32
CA PHE A 47 0.60 -11.84 -1.24
C PHE A 47 0.76 -12.80 -0.05
N ARG A 48 2.01 -13.15 0.28
CA ARG A 48 2.32 -13.94 1.48
C ARG A 48 2.28 -13.06 2.74
N GLU A 49 1.83 -13.64 3.84
CA GLU A 49 1.84 -13.05 5.20
C GLU A 49 3.23 -12.56 5.64
N SER A 50 4.30 -13.19 5.13
CA SER A 50 5.67 -12.76 5.42
C SER A 50 6.02 -11.36 4.86
N CYS A 51 5.17 -10.76 4.02
CA CYS A 51 5.34 -9.43 3.46
C CYS A 51 4.37 -8.39 4.05
N ASP A 52 3.68 -8.66 5.16
CA ASP A 52 2.77 -7.68 5.80
C ASP A 52 3.49 -6.35 6.17
N ASP A 53 4.78 -6.38 6.54
CA ASP A 53 5.61 -5.18 6.78
C ASP A 53 6.22 -4.55 5.50
N CYS A 54 6.02 -5.16 4.32
CA CYS A 54 6.51 -4.60 3.07
C CYS A 54 5.52 -3.58 2.48
N SER A 55 6.04 -2.57 1.79
CA SER A 55 5.22 -1.69 0.96
C SER A 55 4.65 -2.44 -0.23
N VAL A 56 3.43 -2.07 -0.64
CA VAL A 56 2.74 -2.67 -1.80
C VAL A 56 3.64 -2.62 -3.04
N GLU A 57 4.34 -1.51 -3.28
CA GLU A 57 5.28 -1.38 -4.41
C GLU A 57 6.38 -2.46 -4.41
N SER A 58 6.97 -2.72 -3.25
CA SER A 58 8.07 -3.70 -3.11
C SER A 58 7.59 -5.11 -3.40
N VAL A 59 6.38 -5.47 -2.96
CA VAL A 59 5.82 -6.79 -3.22
C VAL A 59 5.38 -6.91 -4.68
N CYS A 60 4.76 -5.88 -5.25
CA CYS A 60 4.43 -5.84 -6.68
C CYS A 60 5.68 -6.04 -7.54
N ARG A 61 6.78 -5.36 -7.20
CA ARG A 61 8.06 -5.52 -7.90
C ARG A 61 8.64 -6.93 -7.78
N LYS A 62 8.48 -7.59 -6.63
CA LYS A 62 8.88 -8.99 -6.44
C LYS A 62 8.01 -9.97 -7.24
N LEU A 63 6.74 -9.65 -7.41
CA LEU A 63 5.78 -10.43 -8.19
C LEU A 63 5.82 -10.13 -9.70
N GLY A 64 6.56 -9.10 -10.11
CA GLY A 64 6.60 -8.63 -11.51
C GLY A 64 5.30 -7.91 -11.93
N LEU A 65 4.53 -7.40 -10.97
CA LEU A 65 3.28 -6.67 -11.19
C LEU A 65 3.50 -5.16 -11.16
N SER A 66 2.66 -4.44 -11.91
CA SER A 66 2.63 -2.98 -11.88
C SER A 66 1.94 -2.50 -10.61
N SER A 67 2.69 -1.79 -9.76
CA SER A 67 2.15 -1.24 -8.51
C SER A 67 0.96 -0.30 -8.73
N GLN A 68 0.96 0.47 -9.82
CA GLN A 68 -0.16 1.35 -10.19
C GLN A 68 -1.45 0.58 -10.50
N ASP A 69 -1.33 -0.55 -11.20
CA ASP A 69 -2.47 -1.38 -11.57
C ASP A 69 -3.07 -2.07 -10.34
N VAL A 70 -2.20 -2.63 -9.49
CA VAL A 70 -2.60 -3.23 -8.21
C VAL A 70 -3.26 -2.20 -7.30
N VAL A 71 -2.70 -0.99 -7.20
CA VAL A 71 -3.29 0.09 -6.41
C VAL A 71 -4.64 0.53 -6.98
N ALA A 72 -4.80 0.59 -8.29
CA ALA A 72 -6.08 0.91 -8.92
C ALA A 72 -7.13 -0.18 -8.61
N GLU A 73 -6.75 -1.46 -8.65
CA GLU A 73 -7.64 -2.57 -8.30
C GLU A 73 -8.00 -2.57 -6.80
N LEU A 74 -7.03 -2.34 -5.92
CA LEU A 74 -7.26 -2.18 -4.49
C LEU A 74 -8.21 -1.02 -4.19
N ASN A 75 -8.03 0.14 -4.85
CA ASN A 75 -8.93 1.28 -4.69
C ASN A 75 -10.33 0.99 -5.25
N ARG A 76 -10.46 0.27 -6.37
CA ARG A 76 -11.78 -0.15 -6.88
C ARG A 76 -12.53 -1.01 -5.87
N VAL A 77 -11.84 -1.95 -5.22
CA VAL A 77 -12.46 -2.83 -4.22
C VAL A 77 -12.75 -2.09 -2.92
N ALA A 78 -11.81 -1.30 -2.41
CA ALA A 78 -11.96 -0.55 -1.16
C ALA A 78 -13.09 0.49 -1.25
N PHE A 79 -13.18 1.23 -2.35
CA PHE A 79 -14.16 2.30 -2.54
C PHE A 79 -15.39 1.86 -3.33
N LYS A 80 -15.48 0.58 -3.75
CA LYS A 80 -16.54 0.04 -4.62
C LYS A 80 -16.83 0.96 -5.80
N LEU A 81 -15.77 1.52 -6.40
CA LEU A 81 -15.89 2.37 -7.58
C LEU A 81 -16.34 1.47 -8.74
N ALA A 82 -17.65 1.48 -8.98
CA ALA A 82 -18.34 0.75 -10.04
C ALA A 82 -18.05 1.37 -11.41
#